data_AF-A0A1E4T1Q5-F1
#
_entry.id   AF-A0A1E4T1Q5-F1
#
_cell.length_a   1.000
_cell.length_b   1.000
_cell.length_c   1.000
_cell.angle_alpha   90.00
_cell.angle_beta   90.00
_cell.angle_gamma   90.00
#
_symmetry.space_group_name_H-M   'P 1'
#
loop_
_entity.id
_entity.type
_entity.pdbx_description
1 polymer ?
#
loop_
_entity_poly.entity_id
_entity_poly.type
_entity_poly.pdbx_seq_one_letter_code
_entity_poly.pdbx_strand_id
1 'polypeptide(L)'
;MTSIIKYNLNLIQINDEMINGFQKYLNQNSKIKAIIVGIRKIDPFGANLNSIQLTDHNWPKFIRINPILNWTYNEIWFFIKFTNIEYCKLYDLGYTSIGGVSNTIRNPLLKLNNGDYLPAYELKDENAERLSRVSDNKINL
;
A
#
# COMPACT_ATOMS: atom_id res chain seq x y z
N MET A 1 -5.70 11.49 -16.46
CA MET A 1 -4.33 11.09 -16.81
C MET A 1 -3.83 10.13 -15.74
N THR A 2 -3.18 9.02 -16.08
CA THR A 2 -2.68 8.07 -15.07
C THR A 2 -1.42 8.62 -14.39
N SER A 3 -1.13 8.17 -13.17
CA SER A 3 0.10 8.54 -12.45
C SER A 3 1.37 8.16 -13.23
N ILE A 4 1.32 7.08 -14.01
CA ILE A 4 2.40 6.61 -14.88
C ILE A 4 2.80 7.70 -15.89
N ILE A 5 1.82 8.28 -16.58
CA ILE A 5 2.06 9.35 -17.57
C ILE A 5 2.52 10.62 -16.86
N LYS A 6 1.83 11.02 -15.78
CA LYS A 6 2.12 12.24 -15.03
C LYS A 6 3.55 12.30 -14.51
N TYR A 7 4.06 11.18 -14.01
CA TYR A 7 5.39 11.08 -13.41
C TYR A 7 6.43 10.46 -14.36
N ASN A 8 6.10 10.29 -15.65
CA ASN A 8 6.98 9.72 -16.67
C ASN A 8 7.64 8.40 -16.24
N LEU A 9 6.84 7.47 -15.71
CA LEU A 9 7.30 6.19 -15.19
C LEU A 9 7.30 5.13 -16.30
N ASN A 10 8.36 4.32 -16.36
CA ASN A 10 8.37 3.10 -17.17
C ASN A 10 7.69 1.96 -16.40
N LEU A 11 6.41 1.69 -16.69
CA LEU A 11 5.66 0.63 -16.03
C LEU A 11 6.05 -0.76 -16.58
N ILE A 12 6.42 -1.66 -15.68
CA ILE A 12 6.56 -3.10 -15.96
C ILE A 12 5.53 -3.84 -15.12
N GLN A 13 4.63 -4.57 -15.76
CA GLN A 13 3.60 -5.37 -15.10
C GLN A 13 3.94 -6.86 -15.25
N ILE A 14 3.95 -7.58 -14.13
CA ILE A 14 4.18 -9.03 -14.08
C ILE A 14 3.03 -9.67 -13.30
N ASN A 15 2.34 -10.61 -13.94
CA ASN A 15 1.24 -11.35 -13.34
C ASN A 15 1.79 -12.68 -12.80
N ASP A 16 2.22 -12.68 -11.53
CA ASP A 16 2.73 -13.86 -10.82
C ASP A 16 2.67 -13.62 -9.31
N GLU A 17 2.96 -14.65 -8.52
CA GLU A 17 3.24 -14.51 -7.09
C GLU A 17 4.42 -13.56 -6.86
N MET A 18 4.39 -12.82 -5.76
CA MET A 18 5.33 -11.71 -5.54
C MET A 18 6.81 -12.11 -5.68
N ILE A 19 7.20 -13.24 -5.07
CA ILE A 19 8.57 -13.78 -5.13
C ILE A 19 8.97 -14.11 -6.58
N ASN A 20 8.11 -14.82 -7.31
CA ASN A 20 8.34 -15.20 -8.70
C ASN A 20 8.37 -13.97 -9.62
N GLY A 21 7.52 -12.99 -9.36
CA GLY A 21 7.47 -11.72 -10.06
C GLY A 21 8.80 -10.96 -9.97
N PHE A 22 9.34 -10.83 -8.76
CA PHE A 22 10.68 -10.24 -8.57
C PHE A 22 11.78 -11.08 -9.23
N GLN A 23 11.69 -12.41 -9.20
CA GLN A 23 12.68 -13.28 -9.84
C GLN A 23 12.70 -13.04 -11.36
N LYS A 24 11.52 -13.03 -12.00
CA LYS A 24 11.36 -12.73 -13.43
C LYS A 24 11.88 -11.34 -13.77
N TYR A 25 11.53 -10.33 -12.97
CA TYR A 25 11.97 -8.96 -13.16
C TYR A 25 13.50 -8.82 -13.14
N LEU A 26 14.16 -9.41 -12.14
CA LEU A 26 15.61 -9.29 -11.96
C LEU A 26 16.40 -10.09 -12.99
N ASN A 27 15.86 -11.21 -13.47
CA ASN A 27 16.45 -11.95 -14.58
C ASN A 27 16.50 -11.10 -15.87
N GLN A 28 15.45 -10.31 -16.11
CA GLN A 28 15.37 -9.40 -17.26
C GLN A 28 16.15 -8.10 -17.05
N ASN A 29 16.41 -7.72 -15.79
CA ASN A 29 16.99 -6.44 -15.41
C ASN A 29 18.19 -6.62 -14.47
N SER A 30 19.19 -7.42 -14.88
CA SER A 30 20.33 -7.84 -14.04
C SER A 30 21.20 -6.71 -13.46
N LYS A 31 21.09 -5.50 -14.02
CA LYS A 31 21.75 -4.29 -13.53
C LYS A 31 21.10 -3.71 -12.26
N ILE A 32 19.84 -4.02 -12.00
CA ILE A 32 19.12 -3.53 -10.81
C ILE A 32 19.71 -4.16 -9.55
N LYS A 33 20.04 -3.31 -8.56
CA LYS A 33 20.61 -3.73 -7.27
C LYS A 33 19.73 -3.40 -6.08
N ALA A 34 18.87 -2.39 -6.21
CA ALA A 34 18.01 -1.91 -5.15
C ALA A 34 16.61 -1.61 -5.67
N ILE A 35 15.61 -1.78 -4.81
CA ILE A 35 14.20 -1.52 -5.08
C ILE A 35 13.62 -0.73 -3.91
N ILE A 36 12.92 0.36 -4.22
CA ILE A 36 12.21 1.18 -3.23
C ILE A 36 10.85 0.55 -2.95
N VAL A 37 10.50 0.37 -1.68
CA VAL A 37 9.25 -0.23 -1.24
C VAL A 37 8.54 0.72 -0.26
N GLY A 38 7.26 0.97 -0.51
CA GLY A 38 6.42 1.84 0.33
C GLY A 38 5.81 1.12 1.53
N ILE A 39 6.59 0.34 2.28
CA ILE A 39 6.13 -0.35 3.50
C ILE A 39 6.41 0.51 4.75
N ARG A 40 5.52 0.45 5.73
CA ARG A 40 5.64 1.06 7.06
C ARG A 40 5.73 -0.01 8.15
N LYS A 41 6.22 0.35 9.34
CA LYS A 41 6.33 -0.58 10.48
C LYS A 41 4.99 -1.17 10.93
N ILE A 42 3.91 -0.40 10.80
CA ILE A 42 2.55 -0.80 11.17
C ILE A 42 1.89 -1.74 10.15
N ASP A 43 2.48 -1.86 8.95
CA ASP A 43 1.96 -2.79 7.95
C ASP A 43 2.30 -4.24 8.33
N PRO A 44 1.52 -5.24 7.86
CA PRO A 44 1.88 -6.64 8.01
C PRO A 44 3.32 -6.90 7.56
N PHE A 45 4.08 -7.63 8.38
CA PHE A 45 5.50 -7.95 8.17
C PHE A 45 6.47 -6.76 8.24
N GLY A 46 6.00 -5.55 8.53
CA GLY A 46 6.81 -4.32 8.58
C GLY A 46 7.60 -4.10 9.88
N ALA A 47 7.15 -4.68 11.00
CA ALA A 47 7.62 -4.32 12.34
C ALA A 47 9.13 -4.42 12.55
N ASN A 48 9.77 -5.44 11.96
CA ASN A 48 11.21 -5.74 12.14
C ASN A 48 12.06 -5.36 10.92
N LEU A 49 11.53 -4.60 9.97
CA LEU A 49 12.31 -4.15 8.81
C LEU A 49 13.21 -2.97 9.18
N ASN A 50 14.29 -2.82 8.43
CA ASN A 50 15.19 -1.66 8.47
C ASN A 50 14.96 -0.75 7.24
N SER A 51 15.40 0.50 7.33
CA SER A 51 15.30 1.46 6.22
C SER A 51 16.05 1.00 4.97
N ILE A 52 17.16 0.27 5.14
CA ILE A 52 17.93 -0.36 4.07
C ILE A 52 18.31 -1.76 4.53
N GLN A 53 18.00 -2.78 3.74
CA GLN A 53 18.37 -4.16 4.05
C GLN A 53 18.35 -5.06 2.82
N LEU A 54 19.12 -6.14 2.85
CA LEU A 54 18.99 -7.20 1.85
C LEU A 54 17.63 -7.90 1.98
N THR A 55 17.16 -8.50 0.90
CA THR A 55 16.04 -9.45 0.94
C THR A 55 16.37 -10.71 1.74
N ASP A 56 15.32 -11.37 2.24
CA ASP A 56 15.41 -12.59 3.06
C ASP A 56 15.66 -13.84 2.19
N HIS A 57 16.03 -14.98 2.79
CA HIS A 57 16.55 -16.16 2.09
C HIS A 57 15.69 -16.68 0.91
N ASN A 58 14.36 -16.59 1.01
CA ASN A 58 13.44 -17.11 -0.02
C ASN A 58 13.15 -16.11 -1.16
N TRP A 59 13.75 -14.92 -1.10
CA TRP A 59 13.56 -13.87 -2.10
C TRP A 59 14.78 -13.79 -3.02
N PRO A 60 14.58 -13.36 -4.29
CA PRO A 60 15.68 -12.93 -5.15
C PRO A 60 16.55 -11.88 -4.43
N LYS A 61 17.87 -11.91 -4.63
CA LYS A 61 18.80 -11.00 -3.95
C LYS A 61 18.72 -9.58 -4.50
N PHE A 62 18.23 -8.63 -3.70
CA PHE A 62 18.32 -7.19 -3.95
C PHE A 62 18.24 -6.40 -2.64
N ILE A 63 18.65 -5.14 -2.66
CA ILE A 63 18.53 -4.22 -1.53
C ILE A 63 17.11 -3.64 -1.50
N ARG A 64 16.38 -3.84 -0.41
CA ARG A 64 15.14 -3.11 -0.10
C ARG A 64 15.51 -1.76 0.49
N ILE A 65 14.93 -0.69 -0.04
CA ILE A 65 14.98 0.65 0.52
C ILE A 65 13.55 1.03 0.93
N ASN A 66 13.34 1.38 2.21
CA ASN A 66 12.03 1.67 2.80
C ASN A 66 12.02 3.11 3.35
N PRO A 67 11.86 4.16 2.50
CA PRO A 67 12.04 5.55 2.91
C PRO A 67 11.00 6.04 3.91
N ILE A 68 9.80 5.47 3.85
CA ILE A 68 8.64 5.87 4.68
C ILE A 68 8.41 4.90 5.85
N LEU A 69 9.40 4.08 6.20
CA LEU A 69 9.22 2.97 7.14
C LEU A 69 8.64 3.37 8.50
N ASN A 70 9.00 4.56 9.00
CA ASN A 70 8.54 5.07 10.28
C ASN A 70 7.35 6.05 10.16
N TRP A 71 6.80 6.24 8.97
CA TRP A 71 5.65 7.13 8.79
C TRP A 71 4.38 6.49 9.34
N THR A 72 3.55 7.31 9.97
CA THR A 72 2.22 6.98 10.48
C THR A 72 1.14 7.17 9.42
N TYR A 73 -0.08 6.70 9.68
CA TYR A 73 -1.22 6.95 8.80
C TYR A 73 -1.51 8.45 8.63
N ASN A 74 -1.45 9.19 9.74
CA ASN A 74 -1.71 10.62 9.77
C ASN A 74 -0.65 11.42 8.99
N GLU A 75 0.63 11.06 9.10
CA GLU A 75 1.70 11.70 8.33
C GLU A 75 1.56 11.47 6.82
N ILE A 76 1.13 10.26 6.41
CA ILE A 76 0.83 9.96 4.99
C ILE A 76 -0.27 10.89 4.48
N TRP A 77 -1.39 11.00 5.19
CA TRP A 77 -2.49 11.88 4.75
C TRP A 77 -2.14 13.35 4.82
N PHE A 78 -1.47 13.79 5.88
CA PHE A 78 -0.98 15.15 6.00
C PHE A 78 -0.12 15.51 4.79
N PHE A 79 0.86 14.67 4.44
CA PHE A 79 1.74 14.91 3.29
C PHE A 79 0.96 14.96 1.98
N ILE A 80 0.09 13.98 1.71
CA ILE A 80 -0.70 13.91 0.48
C ILE A 80 -1.59 15.16 0.32
N LYS A 81 -2.29 15.57 1.39
CA LYS A 81 -3.20 16.72 1.37
C LYS A 81 -2.43 18.05 1.30
N PHE A 82 -1.34 18.19 2.06
CA PHE A 82 -0.51 19.39 2.06
C PHE A 82 0.15 19.64 0.70
N THR A 83 0.62 18.59 0.04
CA THR A 83 1.27 18.69 -1.29
C THR A 83 0.29 18.67 -2.45
N ASN A 84 -1.00 18.48 -2.18
CA ASN A 84 -2.06 18.32 -3.19
C ASN A 84 -1.72 17.25 -4.26
N ILE A 85 -1.07 16.16 -3.81
CA ILE A 85 -0.78 15.02 -4.69
C ILE A 85 -2.08 14.30 -5.01
N GLU A 86 -2.28 13.96 -6.29
CA GLU A 86 -3.40 13.13 -6.70
C GLU A 86 -3.28 11.72 -6.11
N TYR A 87 -4.36 11.22 -5.50
CA TYR A 87 -4.44 9.88 -4.91
C TYR A 87 -5.64 9.09 -5.47
N CYS A 88 -5.71 7.80 -5.13
CA CYS A 88 -6.79 6.93 -5.60
C CYS A 88 -8.16 7.37 -5.04
N LYS A 89 -9.14 7.63 -5.90
CA LYS A 89 -10.47 8.10 -5.50
C LYS A 89 -11.24 7.15 -4.58
N LEU A 90 -10.86 5.88 -4.49
CA LEU A 90 -11.44 4.95 -3.50
C LEU A 90 -11.25 5.48 -2.07
N TYR A 91 -10.17 6.19 -1.80
CA TYR A 91 -9.96 6.80 -0.48
C TYR A 91 -11.00 7.87 -0.16
N ASP A 92 -11.55 8.58 -1.15
CA ASP A 92 -12.65 9.53 -0.93
C ASP A 92 -13.97 8.83 -0.59
N LEU A 93 -14.09 7.55 -0.93
CA LEU A 93 -15.28 6.72 -0.69
C LEU A 93 -15.20 5.94 0.62
N GLY A 94 -14.24 6.26 1.50
CA GLY A 94 -14.08 5.65 2.82
C GLY A 94 -13.29 4.34 2.85
N TYR A 95 -12.58 3.99 1.78
CA TYR A 95 -11.58 2.91 1.84
C TYR A 95 -10.32 3.43 2.52
N THR A 96 -9.76 2.71 3.49
CA THR A 96 -8.55 3.14 4.23
C THR A 96 -7.34 2.25 3.98
N SER A 97 -7.56 1.02 3.54
CA SER A 97 -6.53 0.08 3.09
C SER A 97 -7.03 -0.69 1.87
N ILE A 98 -6.30 -0.63 0.74
CA ILE A 98 -6.71 -1.24 -0.54
C ILE A 98 -6.04 -2.61 -0.72
N GLY A 99 -6.85 -3.60 -1.09
CA GLY A 99 -6.45 -4.98 -1.30
C GLY A 99 -6.98 -5.59 -2.59
N GLY A 100 -7.27 -6.89 -2.51
CA GLY A 100 -8.04 -7.57 -3.54
C GLY A 100 -9.51 -7.18 -3.45
N VAL A 101 -10.23 -7.32 -4.57
CA VAL A 101 -11.65 -6.95 -4.69
C VAL A 101 -12.53 -7.71 -3.68
N SER A 102 -12.23 -8.99 -3.42
CA SER A 102 -12.99 -9.83 -2.49
C SER A 102 -12.72 -9.55 -1.00
N ASN A 103 -11.58 -8.93 -0.66
CA ASN A 103 -11.10 -8.81 0.72
C ASN A 103 -10.96 -7.36 1.20
N THR A 104 -11.61 -6.43 0.50
CA THR A 104 -11.54 -4.99 0.78
C THR A 104 -12.94 -4.39 0.83
N ILE A 105 -13.31 -3.83 1.98
CA ILE A 105 -14.55 -3.08 2.18
C ILE A 105 -14.26 -1.61 2.51
N ARG A 106 -15.28 -0.76 2.62
CA ARG A 106 -15.13 0.59 3.19
C ARG A 106 -14.92 0.48 4.71
N ASN A 107 -14.15 1.38 5.30
CA ASN A 107 -13.87 1.35 6.73
C ASN A 107 -15.14 1.68 7.52
N PRO A 108 -15.62 0.77 8.40
CA PRO A 108 -16.86 0.97 9.14
C PRO A 108 -16.83 2.18 10.09
N LEU A 109 -15.65 2.61 10.55
CA LEU A 109 -15.51 3.79 11.42
C LEU A 109 -15.73 5.12 10.67
N LEU A 110 -15.77 5.09 9.34
CA LEU A 110 -16.05 6.27 8.50
C LEU A 110 -17.51 6.35 8.06
N LYS A 111 -18.35 5.37 8.43
CA LYS A 111 -19.75 5.32 8.00
C LYS A 111 -20.58 6.38 8.73
N LEU A 112 -21.34 7.15 7.95
CA LEU A 112 -22.29 8.16 8.42
C LEU A 112 -23.70 7.56 8.60
N ASN A 113 -24.56 8.27 9.34
CA ASN A 113 -25.93 7.83 9.62
C ASN A 113 -26.80 7.69 8.36
N ASN A 114 -26.50 8.46 7.32
CA ASN A 114 -27.20 8.40 6.03
C ASN A 114 -26.71 7.26 5.12
N GLY A 115 -25.70 6.48 5.54
CA GLY A 115 -25.12 5.38 4.78
C GLY A 115 -23.91 5.77 3.91
N ASP A 116 -23.61 7.06 3.79
CA ASP A 116 -22.39 7.55 3.15
C ASP A 116 -21.15 7.30 4.02
N TYR A 117 -19.98 7.53 3.46
CA TYR A 117 -18.71 7.38 4.16
C TYR A 117 -17.91 8.66 4.05
N LEU A 118 -17.26 9.03 5.16
CA LEU A 118 -16.22 10.04 5.16
C LEU A 118 -15.00 9.54 4.37
N PRO A 119 -14.20 10.46 3.80
CA PRO A 119 -12.96 10.09 3.13
C PRO A 119 -11.92 9.57 4.12
N ALA A 120 -10.95 8.81 3.61
CA ALA A 120 -9.97 8.08 4.41
C ALA A 120 -9.17 8.97 5.39
N TYR A 121 -8.83 10.19 4.98
CA TYR A 121 -8.08 11.14 5.80
C TYR A 121 -8.85 11.63 7.04
N GLU A 122 -10.15 11.32 7.17
CA GLU A 122 -10.95 11.61 8.37
C GLU A 122 -10.90 10.48 9.41
N LEU A 123 -10.19 9.37 9.14
CA LEU A 123 -10.05 8.26 10.09
C LEU A 123 -9.17 8.71 11.27
N LYS A 124 -9.78 8.77 12.47
CA LYS A 124 -9.11 9.27 13.69
C LYS A 124 -8.20 8.23 14.36
N ASP A 125 -8.62 6.96 14.37
CA ASP A 125 -7.82 5.86 14.92
C ASP A 125 -7.00 5.23 13.80
N GLU A 126 -5.70 5.53 13.76
CA GLU A 126 -4.79 4.98 12.76
C GLU A 126 -4.63 3.45 12.83
N ASN A 127 -4.81 2.85 14.02
CA ASN A 127 -4.75 1.40 14.17
C ASN A 127 -5.93 0.71 13.47
N ALA A 128 -6.99 1.47 13.18
CA ALA A 128 -8.15 0.99 12.46
C ALA A 128 -7.99 1.02 10.93
N GLU A 129 -6.83 1.43 10.39
CA GLU A 129 -6.58 1.52 8.94
C GLU A 129 -6.99 0.24 8.20
N ARG A 130 -6.72 -0.92 8.81
CA ARG A 130 -6.95 -2.25 8.21
C ARG A 130 -8.23 -2.94 8.68
N LEU A 131 -9.11 -2.28 9.45
CA LEU A 131 -10.45 -2.81 9.73
C LEU A 131 -11.26 -3.05 8.44
N SER A 132 -10.87 -2.38 7.36
CA SER A 132 -11.43 -2.55 6.02
C SER A 132 -10.96 -3.83 5.30
N ARG A 133 -10.10 -4.65 5.91
CA ARG A 133 -9.58 -5.90 5.32
C ARG A 133 -10.27 -7.11 5.96
N VAL A 134 -11.11 -7.79 5.18
CA VAL A 134 -11.90 -8.94 5.65
C VAL A 134 -11.28 -10.26 5.16
N SER A 135 -11.38 -11.32 5.95
CA SER A 135 -11.08 -12.68 5.48
C SER A 135 -12.26 -13.23 4.68
N ASP A 136 -11.98 -14.12 3.71
CA ASP A 136 -13.00 -14.68 2.80
C ASP A 136 -14.19 -15.34 3.53
N ASN A 137 -14.03 -15.74 4.79
CA ASN A 137 -15.08 -16.35 5.62
C ASN A 137 -16.10 -15.36 6.24
N LYS A 138 -16.02 -14.06 5.94
CA LYS A 138 -16.94 -13.04 6.52
C LYS A 138 -17.84 -12.34 5.50
N ILE A 139 -17.90 -12.79 4.25
CA ILE A 139 -18.88 -12.31 3.27
C ILE A 139 -20.21 -13.06 3.48
N ASN A 140 -20.84 -12.83 4.63
CA ASN A 140 -22.28 -13.04 4.79
C ASN A 140 -22.84 -11.73 5.34
N LEU A 141 -23.16 -10.82 4.42
CA LEU A 141 -24.06 -9.70 4.67
C LEU A 141 -25.44 -10.10 4.14
#